data_AF-F0UQU0-F1
#
_entry.id   AF-F0UQU0-F1
#
_cell.length_a   1.000
_cell.length_b   1.000
_cell.length_c   1.000
_cell.angle_alpha   90.00
_cell.angle_beta   90.00
_cell.angle_gamma   90.00
#
_symmetry.space_group_name_H-M   'P 1'
#
loop_
_entity.id
_entity.type
_entity.pdbx_description
1 polymer ?
#
loop_
_entity_poly.entity_id
_entity_poly.type
_entity_poly.pdbx_seq_one_letter_code
_entity_poly.pdbx_strand_id
1 'polypeptide(L)'
;MVNDYKPTHDPNIDTFKVQYLLGSSAVLAVIFPPRYEMAEILWAFSIWLESVAILPQLFMLQRTGEAETITTHYLFALGIYRALYIPNWIYRYFADRFFEPISVIAGIIQTILYSDFFWIYYTKVLKGKKFTLPV
;
A
#
# COMPACT_ATOMS: atom_id res chain seq x y z
N MET A 1 6.89 17.42 -17.04
CA MET A 1 6.25 16.97 -15.80
C MET A 1 7.10 16.04 -14.95
N VAL A 2 7.58 14.87 -15.42
CA VAL A 2 8.41 13.99 -14.56
C VAL A 2 9.75 14.63 -14.13
N ASN A 3 10.32 15.52 -14.95
CA ASN A 3 11.63 16.14 -14.68
C ASN A 3 11.56 17.53 -14.03
N ASP A 4 10.38 18.13 -13.90
CA ASP A 4 10.24 19.55 -13.56
C ASP A 4 10.62 19.82 -12.09
N TYR A 5 10.47 18.81 -11.23
CA TYR A 5 10.82 18.84 -9.80
C TYR A 5 11.96 17.86 -9.45
N LYS A 6 12.71 17.37 -10.45
CA LYS A 6 13.87 16.50 -10.22
C LYS A 6 14.91 17.10 -9.25
N PRO A 7 15.16 18.43 -9.22
CA PRO A 7 16.10 19.02 -8.26
C PRO A 7 15.67 18.91 -6.78
N THR A 8 14.38 18.70 -6.50
CA THR A 8 13.87 18.55 -5.11
C THR A 8 13.76 17.10 -4.68
N HIS A 9 14.05 16.14 -5.57
CA HIS A 9 14.05 14.72 -5.26
C HIS A 9 15.40 14.31 -4.67
N ASP A 10 15.42 13.87 -3.41
CA ASP A 10 16.62 13.35 -2.77
C ASP A 10 16.76 11.83 -3.00
N PRO A 11 17.72 11.38 -3.83
CA PRO A 11 17.90 9.95 -4.13
C PRO A 11 18.50 9.16 -2.96
N ASN A 12 19.07 9.82 -1.96
CA ASN A 12 19.73 9.15 -0.83
C ASN A 12 18.73 8.59 0.19
N ILE A 13 17.51 9.12 0.19
CA ILE A 13 16.42 8.66 1.06
C ILE A 13 15.56 7.59 0.37
N ASP A 14 15.28 7.71 -0.93
CA ASP A 14 14.54 6.71 -1.71
C ASP A 14 15.45 5.60 -2.28
N THR A 15 15.89 4.71 -1.39
CA THR A 15 16.82 3.60 -1.74
C THR A 15 16.15 2.24 -1.82
N PHE A 16 14.81 2.21 -1.76
CA PHE A 16 14.07 0.95 -1.71
C PHE A 16 14.18 0.22 -3.06
N LYS A 17 14.59 -1.05 -3.03
CA LYS A 17 14.76 -1.87 -4.24
C LYS A 17 13.42 -2.40 -4.73
N VAL A 18 12.70 -1.59 -5.51
CA VAL A 18 11.37 -1.91 -6.08
C VAL A 18 11.35 -3.19 -6.93
N GLN A 19 12.50 -3.60 -7.45
CA GLN A 19 12.67 -4.86 -8.21
C GLN A 19 12.19 -6.08 -7.43
N TYR A 20 12.37 -6.09 -6.10
CA TYR A 20 11.91 -7.20 -5.27
C TYR A 20 10.38 -7.28 -5.23
N LEU A 21 9.69 -6.14 -5.18
CA LEU A 21 8.23 -6.10 -5.19
C LEU A 21 7.68 -6.54 -6.54
N LEU A 22 8.25 -6.00 -7.63
CA LEU A 22 7.87 -6.38 -8.99
C LEU A 22 8.09 -7.88 -9.21
N GLY A 23 9.24 -8.40 -8.79
CA GLY A 23 9.56 -9.82 -8.89
C GLY A 23 8.62 -10.70 -8.09
N SER A 24 8.40 -10.39 -6.79
CA SER A 24 7.51 -11.18 -5.94
C SER A 24 6.06 -11.17 -6.43
N SER A 25 5.56 -10.01 -6.85
CA SER A 25 4.19 -9.87 -7.35
C SER A 25 4.01 -10.58 -8.69
N ALA A 26 5.02 -10.55 -9.58
CA ALA A 26 4.99 -11.30 -10.83
C ALA A 26 5.00 -12.81 -10.60
N VAL A 27 5.82 -13.30 -9.66
CA VAL A 27 5.84 -14.72 -9.28
C VAL A 27 4.48 -15.16 -8.74
N LEU A 28 3.88 -14.40 -7.80
CA LEU A 28 2.56 -14.72 -7.24
C LEU A 28 1.45 -14.70 -8.30
N ALA A 29 1.50 -13.75 -9.25
CA ALA A 29 0.53 -13.66 -10.34
C ALA A 29 0.56 -14.86 -11.30
N VAL A 30 1.74 -15.42 -11.55
CA VAL A 30 1.92 -16.59 -12.43
C VAL A 30 1.54 -17.88 -11.71
N ILE A 31 1.80 -17.98 -10.40
CA ILE A 31 1.48 -19.19 -9.61
C ILE A 31 -0.01 -19.26 -9.27
N PHE A 32 -0.63 -18.12 -8.94
CA PHE A 32 -2.02 -18.04 -8.48
C PHE A 32 -2.91 -17.13 -9.34
N PRO A 33 -3.03 -17.34 -10.66
CA PRO A 33 -4.01 -16.61 -11.45
C PRO A 33 -5.41 -17.25 -11.30
N PRO A 34 -6.51 -16.47 -11.39
CA PRO A 34 -7.87 -17.03 -11.43
C PRO A 34 -8.07 -17.99 -12.61
N ARG A 35 -7.54 -17.61 -13.77
CA ARG A 35 -7.47 -18.43 -14.99
C ARG A 35 -6.13 -18.17 -15.68
N TYR A 36 -5.59 -19.16 -16.37
CA TYR A 36 -4.34 -19.04 -17.12
C TYR A 36 -4.55 -18.33 -18.47
N GLU A 37 -5.07 -17.11 -18.41
CA GLU A 37 -5.20 -16.17 -19.52
C GLU A 37 -4.29 -14.97 -19.24
N MET A 38 -3.68 -14.40 -20.28
CA MET A 38 -2.74 -13.27 -20.10
C MET A 38 -3.40 -12.10 -19.35
N ALA A 39 -4.67 -11.81 -19.63
CA ALA A 39 -5.41 -10.74 -18.96
C ALA A 39 -5.58 -11.00 -17.45
N GLU A 40 -5.86 -12.24 -17.06
CA GLU A 40 -6.09 -12.65 -15.67
C GLU A 40 -4.78 -12.69 -14.87
N ILE A 41 -3.68 -13.08 -15.52
CA ILE A 41 -2.33 -13.00 -14.94
C ILE A 41 -1.93 -11.54 -14.70
N LEU A 42 -2.17 -10.65 -15.67
CA LEU A 42 -1.88 -9.22 -15.53
C LEU A 42 -2.76 -8.55 -14.46
N TRP A 43 -4.03 -8.96 -14.38
CA TRP A 43 -4.93 -8.52 -13.32
C TRP A 43 -4.43 -8.97 -11.95
N ALA A 44 -4.11 -10.26 -11.78
CA ALA A 44 -3.54 -10.79 -10.53
C ALA A 44 -2.24 -10.06 -10.16
N PHE A 45 -1.37 -9.81 -11.14
CA PHE A 45 -0.14 -9.02 -10.95
C PHE A 45 -0.43 -7.63 -10.40
N SER A 46 -1.40 -6.90 -10.98
CA SER A 46 -1.76 -5.57 -10.49
C SER A 46 -2.22 -5.58 -9.03
N ILE A 47 -3.01 -6.60 -8.65
CA ILE A 47 -3.54 -6.73 -7.28
C ILE A 47 -2.40 -7.05 -6.29
N TRP A 48 -1.53 -8.00 -6.62
CA TRP A 48 -0.37 -8.33 -5.79
C TRP A 48 0.59 -7.15 -5.66
N LEU A 49 0.88 -6.45 -6.76
CA LEU A 49 1.78 -5.29 -6.74
C LEU A 49 1.19 -4.15 -5.92
N GLU A 50 -0.10 -3.86 -6.08
CA GLU A 50 -0.76 -2.79 -5.33
C GLU A 50 -0.67 -3.02 -3.83
N SER A 51 -0.81 -4.27 -3.38
CA SER A 51 -0.78 -4.59 -1.94
C SER A 51 0.52 -4.18 -1.24
N VAL A 52 1.64 -4.13 -1.98
CA VAL A 52 2.98 -3.83 -1.46
C VAL A 52 3.55 -2.51 -1.98
N ALA A 53 2.88 -1.85 -2.92
CA ALA A 53 3.37 -0.65 -3.61
C ALA A 53 3.65 0.53 -2.67
N ILE A 54 3.07 0.54 -1.47
CA ILE A 54 3.26 1.60 -0.48
C ILE A 54 4.59 1.49 0.30
N LEU A 55 5.26 0.33 0.27
CA LEU A 55 6.47 0.07 1.06
C LEU A 55 7.62 1.08 0.84
N PRO A 56 7.97 1.50 -0.39
CA PRO A 56 9.02 2.50 -0.60
C PRO A 56 8.72 3.81 0.14
N GLN A 57 7.48 4.28 0.08
CA GLN A 57 7.05 5.51 0.74
C GLN A 57 7.11 5.38 2.26
N LEU A 58 6.66 4.24 2.82
CA LEU A 58 6.75 3.99 4.26
C LEU A 58 8.20 3.94 4.74
N PHE A 59 9.07 3.30 3.97
CA PHE A 59 10.49 3.20 4.30
C PHE A 59 11.22 4.54 4.24
N MET A 60 10.87 5.37 3.25
CA MET A 60 11.36 6.75 3.15
C MET A 60 10.95 7.56 4.38
N LEU A 61 9.69 7.48 4.81
CA LEU A 61 9.21 8.18 6.00
C LEU A 61 9.89 7.71 7.29
N GLN A 62 10.14 6.40 7.43
CA GLN A 62 10.87 5.86 8.58
C GLN A 62 12.29 6.42 8.67
N ARG A 63 12.97 6.57 7.53
CA ARG A 63 14.33 7.13 7.46
C ARG A 63 14.39 8.62 7.71
N THR A 64 13.43 9.39 7.23
CA THR A 64 13.40 10.85 7.46
C THR A 64 13.08 11.18 8.91
N GLY A 65 12.49 10.25 9.66
CA GLY A 65 12.19 10.41 11.09
C GLY A 65 11.08 11.44 11.38
N GLU A 66 10.65 12.20 10.37
CA GLU A 66 9.52 13.12 10.38
C GLU A 66 8.71 12.95 9.08
N ALA A 67 7.38 13.04 9.20
CA ALA A 67 6.48 13.13 8.05
C ALA A 67 5.76 14.48 8.12
N GLU A 68 5.69 15.18 6.99
CA GLU A 68 4.88 16.40 6.90
C GLU A 68 3.40 16.08 7.18
N THR A 69 2.71 16.98 7.87
CA THR A 69 1.29 16.81 8.21
C THR A 69 0.43 16.54 6.96
N ILE A 70 0.75 17.17 5.82
CA ILE A 70 0.04 16.98 4.54
C ILE A 70 0.21 15.55 4.02
N THR A 71 1.45 15.05 3.95
CA THR A 71 1.74 13.65 3.55
C THR A 71 1.04 12.65 4.46
N THR A 72 0.95 13.00 5.74
CA THR A 72 0.36 12.15 6.77
C THR A 72 -1.15 12.02 6.60
N HIS A 73 -1.86 13.11 6.27
CA HIS A 73 -3.28 13.08 5.91
C HIS A 73 -3.54 12.36 4.58
N TYR A 74 -2.66 12.54 3.58
CA TYR A 74 -2.76 11.82 2.31
C TYR A 74 -2.73 10.30 2.50
N LEU A 75 -1.72 9.81 3.23
CA LEU A 75 -1.57 8.39 3.55
C LEU A 75 -2.74 7.85 4.38
N PHE A 76 -3.28 8.67 5.29
CA PHE A 76 -4.46 8.31 6.07
C PHE A 76 -5.70 8.13 5.19
N ALA A 77 -5.96 9.06 4.27
CA ALA A 77 -7.07 8.94 3.33
C ALA A 77 -6.93 7.72 2.41
N LEU A 78 -5.70 7.46 1.92
CA LEU A 78 -5.39 6.30 1.09
C LEU A 78 -5.63 4.98 1.85
N GLY A 79 -5.22 4.92 3.11
CA GLY A 79 -5.48 3.76 3.95
C GLY A 79 -6.98 3.59 4.25
N ILE A 80 -7.72 4.66 4.54
CA ILE A 80 -9.18 4.59 4.78
C ILE A 80 -9.89 4.03 3.55
N TYR A 81 -9.54 4.52 2.36
CA TYR A 81 -10.08 3.99 1.10
C TYR A 81 -9.94 2.46 1.06
N ARG A 82 -8.80 1.91 1.46
CA ARG A 82 -8.59 0.46 1.51
C ARG A 82 -9.35 -0.22 2.65
N ALA A 83 -9.42 0.38 3.83
CA ALA A 83 -10.21 -0.17 4.94
C ALA A 83 -11.71 -0.29 4.57
N LEU A 84 -12.24 0.66 3.80
CA LEU A 84 -13.62 0.64 3.30
C LEU A 84 -13.91 -0.51 2.32
N TYR A 85 -12.88 -1.12 1.71
CA TYR A 85 -13.07 -2.32 0.90
C TYR A 85 -13.44 -3.54 1.74
N ILE A 86 -13.06 -3.60 3.02
CA ILE A 86 -13.36 -4.75 3.89
C ILE A 86 -14.88 -4.90 4.09
N PRO A 87 -15.64 -3.87 4.53
CA PRO A 87 -17.10 -3.94 4.56
C PRO A 87 -17.72 -4.24 3.20
N ASN A 88 -17.15 -3.72 2.11
CA ASN A 88 -17.63 -3.99 0.76
C ASN A 88 -17.48 -5.47 0.37
N TRP A 89 -16.35 -6.14 0.68
CA TRP A 89 -16.21 -7.58 0.45
C TRP A 89 -17.19 -8.39 1.28
N ILE A 90 -17.39 -8.01 2.54
CA ILE A 90 -18.39 -8.64 3.42
C ILE A 90 -19.78 -8.51 2.81
N TYR A 91 -20.15 -7.30 2.38
CA TYR A 91 -21.45 -7.05 1.73
C TYR A 91 -21.63 -7.91 0.48
N ARG A 92 -20.66 -7.93 -0.44
CA ARG A 92 -20.72 -8.73 -1.68
C ARG A 92 -20.78 -10.23 -1.43
N TYR A 93 -20.12 -10.71 -0.37
CA TYR A 93 -20.17 -12.11 0.02
C TYR A 93 -21.59 -12.52 0.44
N PHE A 94 -22.28 -11.69 1.23
CA PHE A 94 -23.64 -11.98 1.69
C PHE A 94 -24.72 -11.68 0.65
N ALA A 95 -24.60 -10.59 -0.11
CA ALA A 95 -25.60 -10.15 -1.08
C ALA A 95 -25.48 -10.88 -2.42
N ASP A 96 -24.28 -10.94 -3.00
CA ASP A 96 -24.05 -11.42 -4.37
C ASP A 96 -23.49 -12.86 -4.42
N ARG A 97 -23.20 -13.46 -3.26
CA ARG A 97 -22.43 -14.73 -3.13
C ARG A 97 -21.12 -14.74 -3.92
N PHE A 98 -20.54 -13.55 -4.10
CA PHE A 98 -19.30 -13.38 -4.85
C PHE A 98 -18.11 -13.33 -3.89
N PHE A 99 -17.11 -14.19 -4.13
CA PHE A 99 -15.88 -14.24 -3.34
C PHE A 99 -14.66 -14.33 -4.26
N GLU A 100 -13.78 -13.34 -4.17
CA GLU A 100 -12.55 -13.26 -4.96
C GLU A 100 -11.33 -13.35 -4.03
N PRO A 101 -10.73 -14.54 -3.85
CA PRO A 101 -9.71 -14.78 -2.82
C PRO A 101 -8.49 -13.87 -2.94
N ILE A 102 -8.01 -13.62 -4.17
CA ILE A 102 -6.81 -12.81 -4.43
C ILE A 102 -7.02 -11.38 -3.94
N SER A 103 -8.18 -10.79 -4.26
CA SER A 103 -8.53 -9.43 -3.85
C SER A 103 -8.61 -9.29 -2.33
N VAL A 104 -9.18 -10.30 -1.65
CA VAL A 104 -9.31 -10.29 -0.18
C VAL A 104 -7.95 -10.47 0.50
N ILE A 105 -7.14 -11.44 0.07
CA ILE A 105 -5.83 -11.72 0.66
C ILE A 105 -4.88 -10.53 0.45
N ALA A 106 -4.77 -10.04 -0.79
CA ALA A 106 -3.93 -8.88 -1.10
C ALA A 106 -4.41 -7.63 -0.34
N GLY A 107 -5.72 -7.43 -0.24
CA GLY A 107 -6.29 -6.32 0.51
C GLY A 107 -6.07 -6.41 2.03
N ILE A 108 -6.05 -7.61 2.61
CA ILE A 108 -5.67 -7.83 4.01
C ILE A 108 -4.19 -7.49 4.21
N ILE A 109 -3.30 -7.99 3.35
CA ILE A 109 -1.86 -7.67 3.39
C ILE A 109 -1.66 -6.16 3.36
N GLN A 110 -2.31 -5.49 2.42
CA GLN A 110 -2.24 -4.05 2.26
C GLN A 110 -2.73 -3.32 3.53
N THR A 111 -3.86 -3.74 4.10
CA THR A 111 -4.41 -3.14 5.33
C THR A 111 -3.45 -3.31 6.52
N ILE A 112 -2.80 -4.47 6.65
CA ILE A 112 -1.79 -4.72 7.69
C ILE A 112 -0.60 -3.77 7.51
N LEU A 113 -0.10 -3.59 6.29
CA LEU A 113 0.99 -2.65 6.03
C LEU A 113 0.63 -1.20 6.39
N TYR A 114 -0.64 -0.80 6.19
CA TYR A 114 -1.13 0.50 6.64
C TYR A 114 -1.38 0.60 8.15
N SER A 115 -1.56 -0.52 8.86
CA SER A 115 -1.94 -0.51 10.28
C SER A 115 -0.88 0.10 11.20
N ASP A 116 0.41 -0.16 10.93
CA ASP A 116 1.51 0.46 11.66
C ASP A 116 1.53 1.98 11.45
N PHE A 117 1.30 2.42 10.21
CA PHE A 117 1.16 3.84 9.89
C PHE A 117 -0.03 4.48 10.61
N PHE A 118 -1.20 3.82 10.63
CA PHE A 118 -2.38 4.32 11.34
C PHE A 118 -2.15 4.46 12.84
N TRP A 119 -1.46 3.50 13.46
CA TRP A 119 -1.11 3.55 14.87
C TRP A 119 -0.26 4.79 15.19
N ILE A 120 0.75 5.05 14.38
CA ILE A 120 1.67 6.17 14.58
C ILE A 120 0.96 7.51 14.28
N TYR A 121 0.12 7.55 13.23
CA TYR A 121 -0.74 8.68 12.91
C TYR A 121 -1.63 9.06 14.10
N TYR A 122 -2.34 8.08 14.65
CA TYR A 122 -3.27 8.29 15.75
C TYR A 122 -2.58 8.74 17.04
N THR A 123 -1.44 8.14 17.35
CA THR A 123 -0.73 8.43 18.59
C THR A 123 0.01 9.77 18.56
N LYS A 124 0.50 10.22 17.39
CA LYS A 124 1.29 11.45 17.28
C LYS A 124 0.53 12.63 16.69
N VAL A 125 -0.12 12.50 15.53
CA VAL A 125 -0.76 13.63 14.84
C VAL A 125 -2.05 14.07 15.52
N LEU A 126 -2.93 13.12 15.84
CA LEU A 126 -4.22 13.46 16.49
C LEU A 126 -4.06 14.02 17.91
N LYS A 127 -2.91 13.81 18.55
CA LYS A 127 -2.56 14.39 19.85
C LYS A 127 -1.78 15.71 19.75
N GLY A 128 -1.67 16.29 18.55
CA GLY A 128 -0.94 17.54 18.30
C GLY A 128 0.57 17.46 18.53
N LYS A 129 1.14 16.25 18.56
CA LYS A 129 2.59 16.03 18.69
C LYS A 129 3.19 15.89 17.29
N LYS A 130 4.46 16.30 17.14
CA LYS A 130 5.19 16.09 15.87
C LYS A 130 5.22 14.58 15.55
N PHE A 131 4.92 14.23 14.29
CA PHE A 131 5.00 12.87 13.81
C PHE A 131 6.47 12.47 13.72
N THR A 132 6.91 11.64 14.66
CA THR A 132 8.24 11.00 14.58
C THR A 132 8.07 9.49 14.48
N LEU A 133 8.72 8.85 13.53
CA LEU A 133 8.73 7.38 13.46
C LEU A 133 9.82 6.86 14.41
N PRO A 134 9.57 5.79 15.20
CA PRO A 134 10.66 5.13 15.91
C PRO A 134 11.63 4.56 14.86
N VAL A 135 12.89 4.98 14.98
CA VAL A 135 14.04 4.44 14.20
C VAL A 135 14.37 3.01 14.59
#